data_AF-A0ABC9YRM3-F1
#
_entry.id   AF-A0ABC9YRM3-F1
#
_cell.length_a   1.000
_cell.length_b   1.000
_cell.length_c   1.000
_cell.angle_alpha   90.00
_cell.angle_beta   90.00
_cell.angle_gamma   90.00
#
_symmetry.space_group_name_H-M   'P 1'
#
loop_
_entity.id
_entity.type
_entity.pdbx_description
1 polymer ?
#
loop_
_entity_poly.entity_id
_entity_poly.type
_entity_poly.pdbx_seq_one_letter_code
_entity_poly.pdbx_strand_id
1 'polypeptide(L)'
;MRIGAVTDRPDDWLIAIANGYGIALAPESASRYFARPGIVYRPVEGVSPTRVGVAWRPSEDADPVVREFVRSCLEYRETARE
;
A
#
# COMPACT_ATOMS: atom_id res chain seq x y z
N MET A 1 -18.67 -0.02 -16.28
CA MET A 1 -18.26 0.45 -14.94
C MET A 1 -18.32 1.97 -14.93
N ARG A 2 -18.89 2.60 -13.90
CA ARG A 2 -18.98 4.07 -13.79
C ARG A 2 -18.11 4.52 -12.63
N ILE A 3 -17.20 5.46 -12.88
CA ILE A 3 -16.31 6.02 -11.87
C ILE A 3 -16.98 7.25 -11.27
N GLY A 4 -17.14 7.28 -9.95
CA GLY A 4 -17.79 8.39 -9.23
C GLY A 4 -16.85 9.58 -8.97
N ALA A 5 -15.59 9.30 -8.67
CA ALA A 5 -14.54 10.29 -8.48
C ALA A 5 -13.17 9.65 -8.75
N VAL A 6 -12.19 10.47 -9.12
CA VAL A 6 -10.76 10.09 -9.21
C VAL A 6 -9.99 11.05 -8.32
N THR A 7 -9.10 10.51 -7.49
CA THR A 7 -8.25 11.29 -6.60
C THR A 7 -6.82 10.77 -6.67
N ASP A 8 -5.84 11.66 -6.57
CA ASP A 8 -4.42 11.27 -6.66
C ASP A 8 -3.77 11.01 -5.30
N ARG A 9 -4.46 11.34 -4.20
CA ARG A 9 -3.93 11.24 -2.84
C ARG A 9 -4.76 10.30 -1.96
N PRO A 10 -4.13 9.46 -1.14
CA PRO A 10 -4.84 8.55 -0.24
C PRO A 10 -5.83 9.23 0.70
N ASP A 11 -5.52 10.42 1.22
CA ASP A 11 -6.40 11.11 2.15
C ASP A 11 -7.72 11.58 1.50
N ASP A 12 -7.67 11.95 0.22
CA ASP A 12 -8.80 12.55 -0.49
C ASP A 12 -9.91 11.52 -0.73
N TRP A 13 -9.59 10.32 -1.22
CA TRP A 13 -10.62 9.29 -1.40
C TRP A 13 -11.15 8.76 -0.06
N LEU A 14 -10.31 8.67 0.99
CA LEU A 14 -10.79 8.31 2.32
C LEU A 14 -11.81 9.34 2.80
N ILE A 15 -11.60 10.64 2.54
CA ILE A 15 -12.54 11.72 2.94
C ILE A 15 -13.84 11.54 2.18
N ALA A 16 -13.77 11.21 0.91
CA ALA A 16 -14.98 10.95 0.14
C ALA A 16 -15.79 9.78 0.69
N ILE A 17 -15.12 8.68 1.08
CA ILE A 17 -15.80 7.50 1.67
C ILE A 17 -16.40 7.83 3.03
N ALA A 18 -15.66 8.52 3.90
CA ALA A 18 -16.16 8.90 5.23
C ALA A 18 -17.41 9.81 5.16
N ASN A 19 -17.55 10.58 4.08
CA ASN A 19 -18.73 11.41 3.79
C ASN A 19 -19.84 10.65 3.03
N GLY A 20 -19.69 9.35 2.81
CA GLY A 20 -20.71 8.50 2.18
C GLY A 20 -20.77 8.58 0.65
N TYR A 21 -19.74 9.11 -0.02
CA TYR A 21 -19.76 9.27 -1.48
C TYR A 21 -19.43 7.98 -2.26
N GLY A 22 -19.05 6.88 -1.59
CA GLY A 22 -18.88 5.58 -2.25
C GLY A 22 -17.98 4.59 -1.51
N ILE A 23 -17.42 3.66 -2.28
CA ILE A 23 -16.45 2.63 -1.86
C ILE A 23 -15.25 2.64 -2.82
N ALA A 24 -14.10 2.14 -2.36
CA ALA A 24 -12.94 1.89 -3.23
C ALA A 24 -12.11 0.71 -2.71
N LEU A 25 -11.27 0.17 -3.59
CA LEU A 25 -10.27 -0.83 -3.21
C LEU A 25 -9.09 -0.15 -2.53
N ALA A 26 -8.59 -0.76 -1.46
CA ALA A 26 -7.45 -0.28 -0.70
C ALA A 26 -6.46 -1.43 -0.48
N PRO A 27 -5.14 -1.16 -0.43
CA PRO A 27 -4.20 -2.15 0.07
C PRO A 27 -4.52 -2.47 1.54
N GLU A 28 -4.26 -3.70 1.97
CA GLU A 28 -4.53 -4.13 3.35
C GLU A 28 -3.87 -3.23 4.40
N SER A 29 -2.67 -2.73 4.10
CA SER A 29 -1.93 -1.78 4.95
C SER A 29 -2.73 -0.52 5.27
N ALA A 30 -3.68 -0.09 4.41
CA ALA A 30 -4.52 1.06 4.69
C ALA A 30 -5.41 0.86 5.93
N SER A 31 -5.88 -0.36 6.15
CA SER A 31 -6.64 -0.70 7.36
C SER A 31 -5.80 -0.60 8.65
N ARG A 32 -4.47 -0.73 8.54
CA ARG A 32 -3.53 -0.68 9.67
C ARG A 32 -3.04 0.73 9.94
N TYR A 33 -2.70 1.49 8.88
CA TYR A 33 -2.04 2.80 9.01
C TYR A 33 -2.98 4.00 8.82
N PHE A 34 -4.12 3.82 8.15
CA PHE A 34 -5.05 4.91 7.80
C PHE A 34 -6.48 4.65 8.31
N ALA A 35 -6.61 3.89 9.40
CA ALA A 35 -7.89 3.69 10.07
C ALA A 35 -8.39 5.00 10.69
N ARG A 36 -9.68 5.31 10.48
CA ARG A 36 -10.32 6.50 11.07
C ARG A 36 -11.84 6.33 11.18
N PRO A 37 -12.51 7.12 12.04
CA PRO A 37 -13.96 7.04 12.21
C PRO A 37 -14.72 7.21 10.89
N GLY A 38 -15.83 6.49 10.76
CA GLY A 38 -16.70 6.55 9.58
C GLY A 38 -16.24 5.69 8.38
N ILE A 39 -15.17 4.89 8.53
CA ILE A 39 -14.71 3.96 7.49
C ILE A 39 -14.68 2.53 8.05
N VAL A 40 -15.21 1.59 7.25
CA VAL A 40 -15.15 0.16 7.53
C VAL A 40 -14.32 -0.51 6.44
N TYR A 41 -13.27 -1.24 6.85
CA TYR A 41 -12.47 -2.06 5.95
C TYR A 41 -13.05 -3.48 5.89
N ARG A 42 -13.13 -4.04 4.67
CA ARG A 42 -13.62 -5.41 4.42
C ARG A 42 -12.61 -6.15 3.55
N PRO A 43 -12.16 -7.35 3.95
CA PRO A 43 -11.30 -8.18 3.11
C PRO A 43 -11.98 -8.48 1.77
N VAL A 44 -11.19 -8.47 0.70
CA VAL A 44 -11.61 -8.87 -0.65
C VAL A 44 -10.90 -10.16 -1.00
N GLU A 45 -11.66 -11.22 -1.24
CA GLU A 45 -11.14 -12.54 -1.62
C GLU A 45 -11.12 -12.71 -3.15
N GLY A 46 -10.36 -13.69 -3.63
CA GLY A 46 -10.28 -14.01 -5.07
C GLY A 46 -9.51 -13.00 -5.92
N VAL A 47 -8.80 -12.05 -5.30
CA VAL A 47 -7.92 -11.09 -5.99
C VAL A 47 -6.45 -11.49 -5.80
N SER A 48 -5.63 -11.20 -6.81
CA SER A 48 -4.18 -11.41 -6.70
C SER A 48 -3.57 -10.44 -5.68
N PRO A 49 -2.55 -10.88 -4.89
CA PRO A 49 -1.86 -9.98 -3.98
C PRO A 49 -1.13 -8.84 -4.68
N THR A 50 -1.09 -7.68 -4.03
CA THR A 50 -0.21 -6.57 -4.44
C THR A 50 1.25 -6.92 -4.15
N ARG A 51 2.16 -6.62 -5.08
CA ARG A 51 3.62 -6.74 -4.89
C ARG A 51 4.25 -5.37 -4.76
N VAL A 52 5.08 -5.20 -3.75
CA VAL A 52 5.90 -4.00 -3.53
C VAL A 52 7.36 -4.40 -3.69
N GLY A 53 8.17 -3.53 -4.29
CA GLY A 53 9.59 -3.74 -4.50
C GLY A 53 10.41 -2.50 -4.15
N VAL A 54 11.67 -2.73 -3.78
CA VAL A 54 12.68 -1.67 -3.65
C VAL A 54 13.36 -1.51 -5.01
N ALA A 55 13.46 -0.28 -5.49
CA ALA A 55 14.11 0.04 -6.76
C ALA A 55 15.12 1.16 -6.56
N TRP A 56 16.26 1.04 -7.22
CA TRP A 56 17.34 2.02 -7.24
C TRP A 56 17.93 2.14 -8.64
N ARG A 57 18.76 3.15 -8.89
CA ARG A 57 19.44 3.29 -10.18
C ARG A 57 20.57 2.27 -10.27
N PRO A 58 20.82 1.63 -11.43
CA PRO A 58 21.93 0.69 -11.59
C PRO A 58 23.31 1.27 -11.24
N SER A 59 23.50 2.59 -11.38
CA SER A 59 24.73 3.27 -10.98
C SER A 59 25.06 3.13 -9.48
N GLU A 60 24.06 2.85 -8.66
CA GLU A 60 24.19 2.71 -7.21
C GLU A 60 24.38 1.24 -6.77
N ASP A 61 24.53 0.29 -7.69
CA ASP A 61 24.67 -1.13 -7.37
C ASP A 61 25.87 -1.43 -6.46
N ALA A 62 26.88 -0.57 -6.47
CA ALA A 62 28.07 -0.67 -5.61
C ALA A 62 27.97 0.15 -4.31
N ASP A 63 26.92 0.96 -4.14
CA ASP A 63 26.76 1.77 -2.95
C ASP A 63 26.49 0.86 -1.72
N PRO A 64 27.36 0.91 -0.69
CA PRO A 64 27.20 0.06 0.49
C PRO A 64 25.90 0.33 1.26
N VAL A 65 25.40 1.58 1.27
CA VAL A 65 24.15 1.95 1.95
C VAL A 65 22.95 1.36 1.22
N VAL A 66 22.95 1.41 -0.12
CA VAL A 66 21.88 0.79 -0.93
C VAL A 66 21.86 -0.72 -0.73
N ARG A 67 23.02 -1.37 -0.79
CA ARG A 67 23.14 -2.82 -0.55
C ARG A 67 22.64 -3.22 0.83
N GLU A 68 23.02 -2.45 1.85
CA GLU A 68 22.60 -2.70 3.22
C GLU A 68 21.08 -2.58 3.37
N PHE A 69 20.50 -1.51 2.84
CA PHE A 69 19.05 -1.29 2.90
C PHE A 69 18.26 -2.41 2.20
N VAL A 70 18.72 -2.82 1.02
CA VAL A 70 18.10 -3.94 0.28
C VAL A 70 18.22 -5.24 1.06
N ARG A 71 19.39 -5.52 1.66
CA ARG A 71 19.59 -6.69 2.52
C ARG A 71 18.61 -6.70 3.69
N SER A 72 18.51 -5.61 4.45
CA SER A 72 17.56 -5.51 5.58
C SER A 72 16.10 -5.70 5.14
N CYS A 73 15.73 -5.16 3.97
CA CYS A 73 14.40 -5.33 3.41
C CYS A 73 14.10 -6.80 3.05
N LEU A 74 15.09 -7.53 2.51
CA LEU A 74 14.97 -8.95 2.20
C LEU A 74 14.86 -9.80 3.46
N GLU A 75 15.67 -9.51 4.49
CA GLU A 75 15.61 -10.20 5.79
C GLU A 75 14.23 -10.03 6.45
N TYR A 76 13.71 -8.80 6.52
CA TYR A 76 12.39 -8.53 7.08
C TYR A 76 11.26 -9.26 6.33
N ARG A 77 11.38 -9.38 5.00
CA ARG A 77 10.38 -10.06 4.17
C ARG A 77 10.27 -11.56 4.51
N GLU A 78 11.38 -12.20 4.84
CA GLU A 78 11.35 -13.62 5.21
C GLU A 78 10.66 -13.82 6.57
N THR A 79 10.94 -12.97 7.56
CA THR A 79 10.26 -13.01 8.87
C THR A 79 8.76 -12.71 8.77
N ALA A 80 8.34 -11.82 7.87
CA ALA A 80 6.91 -11.50 7.67
C ALA A 80 6.11 -12.60 6.95
N ARG A 81 6.77 -13.64 6.44
CA ARG A 81 6.14 -14.80 5.78
C ARG A 81 5.92 -16.00 6.72
N GLU A 82 6.55 -15.99 7.89
CA GLU A 82 6.42 -16.98 8.96
C GLU A 82 5.23 -16.66 9.88
#